data_AF-A0A246EG45-F1
#
_entry.id   AF-A0A246EG45-F1
#
_cell.length_a   1.000
_cell.length_b   1.000
_cell.length_c   1.000
_cell.angle_alpha   90.00
_cell.angle_beta   90.00
_cell.angle_gamma   90.00
#
_symmetry.space_group_name_H-M   'P 1'
#
loop_
_entity.id
_entity.type
_entity.pdbx_description
1 polymer ?
#
loop_
_entity_poly.entity_id
_entity_poly.type
_entity_poly.pdbx_seq_one_letter_code
_entity_poly.pdbx_strand_id
1 'polypeptide(L)'
;MLEEKLLKKIKTINENFINLGFDLEEDLIELVTQREDIKDRIENTKYKKMTFSKDEEANSYILNLEDCQISFDIIEGEDEEGPWFEVECNIIFF
;
A
#
# COMPACT_ATOMS: atom_id res chain seq x y z
N MET A 1 4.56 -6.59 17.36
CA MET A 1 5.31 -5.34 17.16
C MET A 1 6.11 -5.51 15.89
N LEU A 2 5.93 -4.65 14.89
CA LEU A 2 6.69 -4.74 13.65
C LEU A 2 8.16 -4.40 13.91
N GLU A 3 9.07 -5.06 13.20
CA GLU A 3 10.50 -4.79 13.32
C GLU A 3 10.84 -3.40 12.79
N GLU A 4 11.79 -2.70 13.42
CA GLU A 4 12.17 -1.33 13.04
C GLU A 4 12.59 -1.23 11.57
N LYS A 5 13.25 -2.26 11.05
CA LYS A 5 13.68 -2.33 9.64
C LYS A 5 12.48 -2.37 8.69
N LEU A 6 11.45 -3.16 9.01
CA LEU A 6 10.23 -3.25 8.22
C LEU A 6 9.46 -1.93 8.30
N LEU A 7 9.31 -1.34 9.49
CA LEU A 7 8.65 -0.05 9.66
C LEU A 7 9.31 1.06 8.81
N LYS A 8 10.65 1.15 8.81
CA LYS A 8 11.36 2.11 7.93
C LYS A 8 11.05 1.87 6.45
N LYS A 9 10.97 0.60 6.04
CA LYS A 9 10.67 0.24 4.66
C LYS A 9 9.24 0.62 4.27
N ILE A 10 8.28 0.37 5.14
CA ILE A 10 6.87 0.80 4.97
C ILE A 10 6.79 2.32 4.83
N LYS A 11 7.48 3.08 5.68
CA LYS A 11 7.54 4.54 5.56
C LYS A 11 8.08 5.02 4.22
N THR A 12 9.17 4.42 3.75
CA THR A 12 9.73 4.74 2.43
C THR A 12 8.77 4.38 1.29
N ILE A 13 8.04 3.27 1.39
CA ILE A 13 6.99 2.91 0.43
C ILE A 13 5.88 3.97 0.48
N ASN A 14 5.40 4.32 1.67
CA ASN A 14 4.34 5.30 1.86
C ASN A 14 4.71 6.69 1.35
N GLU A 15 5.96 7.14 1.53
CA GLU A 15 6.44 8.40 0.96
C GLU A 15 6.23 8.47 -0.57
N ASN A 16 6.29 7.34 -1.29
CA ASN A 16 5.96 7.34 -2.73
C ASN A 16 4.47 7.52 -2.97
N PHE A 17 3.61 6.91 -2.16
CA PHE A 17 2.16 7.08 -2.27
C PHE A 17 1.72 8.49 -1.91
N ILE A 18 2.34 9.10 -0.90
CA ILE A 18 2.12 10.52 -0.57
C ILE A 18 2.47 11.41 -1.76
N ASN A 19 3.59 11.12 -2.44
CA ASN A 19 3.97 11.84 -3.67
C ASN A 19 3.00 11.60 -4.84
N LEU A 20 2.26 10.49 -4.82
CA LEU A 20 1.20 10.17 -5.79
C LEU A 20 -0.17 10.74 -5.38
N GLY A 21 -0.34 11.18 -4.14
CA GLY A 21 -1.53 11.89 -3.67
C GLY A 21 -2.27 11.26 -2.50
N PHE A 22 -1.78 10.18 -1.88
CA PHE A 22 -2.48 9.52 -0.78
C PHE A 22 -1.53 8.98 0.29
N ASP A 23 -1.93 9.09 1.56
CA ASP A 23 -1.21 8.49 2.68
C ASP A 23 -1.82 7.12 2.99
N LEU A 24 -1.02 6.06 2.84
CA LEU A 24 -1.40 4.66 3.02
C LEU A 24 -0.56 3.99 4.12
N GLU A 25 0.06 4.75 5.04
CA GLU A 25 0.94 4.15 6.06
C GLU A 25 0.19 3.13 6.93
N GLU A 26 -1.01 3.50 7.39
CA GLU A 26 -1.82 2.63 8.25
C GLU A 26 -2.28 1.38 7.51
N ASP A 27 -2.73 1.51 6.26
CA ASP A 27 -3.16 0.39 5.42
C ASP A 27 -2.01 -0.58 5.11
N LEU A 28 -0.82 -0.04 4.85
CA LEU A 28 0.40 -0.84 4.67
C LEU A 28 0.77 -1.60 5.95
N ILE A 29 0.68 -0.95 7.11
CA ILE A 29 0.94 -1.56 8.42
C ILE A 29 -0.07 -2.67 8.70
N GLU A 30 -1.35 -2.41 8.46
CA GLU A 30 -2.42 -3.37 8.63
C GLU A 30 -2.19 -4.59 7.72
N LEU A 31 -1.93 -4.35 6.44
CA LEU A 31 -1.68 -5.39 5.45
C LEU A 31 -0.54 -6.33 5.88
N VAL A 32 0.64 -5.80 6.24
CA VAL A 32 1.77 -6.65 6.65
C VAL A 32 1.57 -7.31 8.00
N THR A 33 0.68 -6.78 8.84
CA THR A 33 0.34 -7.38 10.14
C THR A 33 -0.61 -8.56 9.96
N GLN A 34 -1.55 -8.47 9.02
CA GLN A 34 -2.54 -9.51 8.75
C GLN A 34 -2.04 -10.57 7.75
N ARG A 35 -1.12 -10.21 6.85
CA ARG A 35 -0.63 -11.07 5.76
C ARG A 35 0.87 -11.27 5.82
N GLU A 36 1.29 -12.33 6.51
CA GLU A 36 2.71 -12.71 6.65
C GLU A 36 3.37 -12.97 5.29
N ASP A 37 2.65 -13.54 4.33
CA ASP A 37 3.16 -13.77 2.97
C ASP A 37 3.47 -12.46 2.22
N ILE A 38 2.71 -11.40 2.47
CA ILE A 38 2.94 -10.07 1.89
C ILE A 38 4.04 -9.33 2.63
N LYS A 39 4.07 -9.46 3.96
CA LYS A 39 5.16 -8.95 4.79
C LYS A 39 6.51 -9.48 4.28
N ASP A 40 6.64 -10.80 4.10
CA ASP A 40 7.88 -11.42 3.63
C ASP A 40 8.30 -10.89 2.26
N ARG A 41 7.35 -10.70 1.34
CA ARG A 41 7.62 -10.11 0.02
C ARG A 41 8.09 -8.67 0.12
N ILE A 42 7.39 -7.84 0.90
CA ILE A 42 7.78 -6.45 1.14
C ILE A 42 9.18 -6.41 1.75
N GLU A 43 9.51 -7.27 2.71
CA GLU A 43 10.84 -7.31 3.35
C GLU A 43 11.95 -7.70 2.36
N ASN A 44 11.69 -8.67 1.49
CA ASN A 44 12.72 -9.26 0.62
C ASN A 44 12.87 -8.57 -0.74
N THR A 45 11.83 -7.91 -1.26
CA THR A 45 11.93 -7.19 -2.54
C THR A 45 12.82 -5.97 -2.36
N LYS A 46 13.82 -5.79 -3.23
CA LYS A 46 14.69 -4.61 -3.17
C LYS A 46 13.90 -3.39 -3.65
N TYR A 47 14.02 -2.26 -2.94
CA TYR A 47 13.29 -1.03 -3.28
C TYR A 47 13.41 -0.62 -4.76
N LYS A 48 14.62 -0.73 -5.35
CA LYS A 48 14.86 -0.44 -6.78
C LYS A 48 14.10 -1.32 -7.78
N LYS A 49 13.48 -2.40 -7.30
CA LYS A 49 12.68 -3.33 -8.09
C LYS A 49 11.19 -3.17 -7.82
N MET A 50 10.82 -2.36 -6.84
CA MET A 50 9.44 -1.96 -6.61
C MET A 50 9.06 -0.90 -7.63
N THR A 51 7.83 -0.96 -8.12
CA THR A 51 7.26 0.11 -8.94
C THR A 51 5.96 0.60 -8.33
N PHE A 52 5.74 1.90 -8.44
CA PHE A 52 4.62 2.62 -7.86
C PHE A 52 3.87 3.31 -8.99
N SER A 53 2.55 3.19 -8.99
CA SER A 53 1.70 3.87 -9.96
C SER A 53 0.33 4.17 -9.37
N LYS A 54 -0.38 5.10 -9.98
CA LYS A 54 -1.79 5.37 -9.71
C LYS A 54 -2.62 4.98 -10.92
N ASP A 55 -3.72 4.29 -10.69
CA ASP A 55 -4.78 4.08 -11.65
C ASP A 55 -5.87 5.13 -11.38
N GLU A 56 -5.97 6.12 -12.27
CA GLU A 56 -6.95 7.20 -12.15
C GLU A 56 -8.38 6.73 -12.43
N GLU A 57 -8.57 5.67 -13.23
CA GLU A 57 -9.90 5.16 -13.57
C GLU A 57 -10.48 4.34 -12.40
N ALA A 58 -9.65 3.51 -11.78
CA ALA A 58 -10.04 2.71 -10.61
C ALA A 58 -9.91 3.46 -9.28
N ASN A 59 -9.32 4.67 -9.28
CA ASN A 59 -8.91 5.39 -8.07
C ASN A 59 -8.02 4.54 -7.14
N SER A 60 -7.04 3.86 -7.74
CA SER A 60 -6.22 2.88 -7.04
C SER A 60 -4.75 3.26 -7.01
N TYR A 61 -4.06 2.94 -5.93
CA TYR A 61 -2.62 3.06 -5.79
C TYR A 61 -1.97 1.69 -5.83
N ILE A 62 -0.97 1.52 -6.67
CA ILE A 62 -0.43 0.20 -7.02
C ILE A 62 1.04 0.10 -6.60
N LEU A 63 1.37 -0.96 -5.88
CA LEU A 63 2.73 -1.40 -5.55
C LEU A 63 3.00 -2.76 -6.22
N ASN A 64 4.02 -2.82 -7.06
CA ASN A 64 4.51 -4.08 -7.62
C ASN A 64 5.79 -4.53 -6.89
N LEU A 65 5.86 -5.82 -6.55
CA LEU A 65 6.97 -6.44 -5.82
C LEU A 65 7.76 -7.50 -6.63
N GLU A 66 7.74 -7.39 -7.96
CA GLU A 66 8.19 -8.38 -8.97
C GLU A 66 7.23 -9.54 -9.21
N ASP A 67 6.87 -10.28 -8.17
CA ASP A 67 6.08 -11.52 -8.27
C ASP A 67 4.67 -11.40 -7.66
N CYS A 68 4.33 -10.21 -7.16
CA CYS A 68 2.97 -9.83 -6.88
C CYS A 68 2.73 -8.34 -7.15
N GLN A 69 1.46 -8.01 -7.36
CA GLN A 69 0.93 -6.67 -7.37
C GLN A 69 -0.03 -6.51 -6.20
N ILE A 70 0.06 -5.37 -5.51
CA ILE A 70 -0.85 -4.94 -4.46
C ILE A 70 -1.50 -3.65 -4.96
N SER A 71 -2.82 -3.61 -5.04
CA SER A 71 -3.57 -2.37 -5.26
C SER A 71 -4.32 -1.97 -3.99
N PHE A 72 -4.36 -0.67 -3.75
CA PHE A 72 -5.11 0.00 -2.70
C PHE A 72 -6.17 0.85 -3.39
N ASP A 73 -7.39 0.34 -3.43
CA ASP A 73 -8.52 0.98 -4.10
C ASP A 73 -9.15 1.96 -3.11
N ILE A 74 -9.20 3.24 -3.47
CA ILE A 74 -9.68 4.30 -2.60
C ILE A 74 -11.16 4.55 -2.87
N ILE A 75 -11.97 4.26 -1.87
CA ILE A 75 -13.41 4.51 -1.89
C ILE A 75 -13.66 5.77 -1.06
N GLU A 76 -13.99 6.87 -1.73
CA GLU A 76 -14.29 8.14 -1.06
C GLU A 76 -15.81 8.33 -0.95
N GLY A 77 -16.23 8.95 0.15
CA GLY A 77 -17.62 9.37 0.34
C GLY A 77 -17.72 10.61 1.21
N GLU A 78 -18.94 11.12 1.38
CA GLU A 78 -19.25 12.27 2.23
C GLU A 78 -20.55 11.98 2.97
N ASP A 79 -20.55 12.17 4.29
CA ASP A 79 -21.72 12.01 5.14
C ASP A 79 -21.92 13.22 6.07
N GLU A 80 -22.77 13.09 7.09
CA GLU A 80 -23.06 14.17 8.04
C GLU A 80 -21.84 14.57 8.91
N GLU A 81 -20.81 13.71 9.03
CA GLU A 81 -19.58 13.96 9.80
C GLU A 81 -18.46 14.53 8.91
N GLY A 82 -18.55 14.38 7.59
CA GLY A 82 -17.65 14.98 6.61
C GLY A 82 -17.20 13.99 5.53
N PRO A 83 -16.12 14.32 4.79
CA PRO A 83 -15.53 13.38 3.86
C PRO A 83 -14.89 12.21 4.61
N TRP A 84 -15.14 11.01 4.13
CA TRP A 84 -14.52 9.78 4.61
C TRP A 84 -13.88 9.05 3.42
N PHE A 85 -12.94 8.17 3.74
CA PHE A 85 -12.42 7.22 2.77
C PHE A 85 -12.28 5.84 3.41
N GLU A 86 -12.41 4.83 2.58
CA GLU A 86 -12.08 3.44 2.89
C GLU A 86 -11.06 2.94 1.86
N VAL A 87 -10.17 2.07 2.30
CA VAL A 87 -9.15 1.47 1.44
C VAL A 87 -9.40 -0.02 1.33
N GLU A 88 -9.65 -0.51 0.12
CA GLU A 88 -9.72 -1.93 -0.16
C GLU A 88 -8.40 -2.42 -0.77
N CYS A 89 -7.81 -3.45 -0.16
CA CYS A 89 -6.55 -4.01 -0.64
C CYS A 89 -6.79 -5.26 -1.51
N ASN A 90 -6.33 -5.21 -2.76
CA ASN A 90 -6.40 -6.31 -3.71
C ASN A 90 -5.00 -6.80 -4.08
N ILE A 91 -4.81 -8.12 -4.13
CA ILE A 91 -3.50 -8.75 -4.37
C ILE A 91 -3.58 -9.74 -5.52
N ILE A 92 -2.64 -9.61 -6.46
CA ILE A 92 -2.49 -10.51 -7.60
C ILE A 92 -1.08 -11.10 -7.56
N PHE A 93 -0.98 -12.44 -7.67
CA PHE A 93 0.29 -13.16 -7.79
C PHE A 93 0.54 -13.56 -9.25
N PHE A 94 1.81 -13.56 -9.67
CA PHE A 94 2.23 -13.90 -11.03
C PHE A 94 3.03 -15.20 -11.12
#